data_AF-A0A5E6NAP9-F1
#
_entry.id   AF-A0A5E6NAP9-F1
#
_cell.length_a   1.000
_cell.length_b   1.000
_cell.length_c   1.000
_cell.angle_alpha   90.00
_cell.angle_beta   90.00
_cell.angle_gamma   90.00
#
_symmetry.space_group_name_H-M   'P 1'
#
loop_
_entity.id
_entity.type
_entity.pdbx_description
1 polymer ?
#
loop_
_entity_poly.entity_id
_entity_poly.type
_entity_poly.pdbx_seq_one_letter_code
_entity_poly.pdbx_strand_id
1 'polypeptide(L)'
;MPTPNNNNSITYFELALLAEDVYKKDIDNRGVNGWEPDVITGTANNFDSGLQIQNYQNATHPNHTVIAIAGTNGLNDWDDNVSFITGGLSEQF
;
A
#
# COMPACT_ATOMS: atom_id res chain seq x y z
N MET A 1 18.25 30.09 -2.44
CA MET A 1 17.49 29.09 -3.22
C MET A 1 16.02 29.33 -2.94
N PRO A 2 15.11 29.29 -3.94
CA PRO A 2 13.68 29.30 -3.63
C PRO A 2 13.38 28.03 -2.83
N THR A 3 12.61 28.15 -1.74
CA THR A 3 12.11 27.00 -1.01
C THR A 3 11.20 26.21 -1.97
N PRO A 4 11.42 24.91 -2.19
CA PRO A 4 10.52 24.10 -3.00
C PRO A 4 9.12 24.22 -2.39
N ASN A 5 8.14 24.66 -3.19
CA ASN A 5 6.75 24.64 -2.78
C ASN A 5 6.32 23.16 -2.65
N ASN A 6 6.34 22.66 -1.42
CA ASN A 6 5.97 21.31 -1.05
C ASN A 6 4.48 21.19 -0.68
N ASN A 7 3.64 22.19 -1.01
CA ASN A 7 2.25 22.28 -0.58
C ASN A 7 1.27 21.32 -1.29
N ASN A 8 1.74 20.32 -2.02
CA ASN A 8 0.88 19.27 -2.54
C ASN A 8 0.78 18.17 -1.50
N SER A 9 0.16 18.49 -0.36
CA SER A 9 -0.11 17.53 0.71
C SER A 9 -1.18 16.55 0.27
N ILE A 10 -0.92 15.25 0.44
CA ILE A 10 -1.89 14.21 0.18
C ILE A 10 -2.92 14.21 1.32
N THR A 11 -4.20 14.24 0.99
CA THR A 11 -5.26 14.20 2.00
C THR A 11 -5.46 12.77 2.53
N TYR A 12 -5.97 12.65 3.76
CA TYR A 12 -6.36 11.34 4.30
C TYR A 12 -7.44 10.66 3.46
N PHE A 13 -8.31 11.43 2.81
CA PHE A 13 -9.33 10.89 1.92
C PHE A 13 -8.70 10.25 0.67
N GLU A 14 -7.72 10.91 0.05
CA GLU A 14 -6.98 10.31 -1.07
C GLU A 14 -6.23 9.05 -0.65
N LEU A 15 -5.59 9.04 0.52
CA LEU A 15 -4.94 7.83 1.04
C LEU A 15 -5.92 6.68 1.29
N ALA A 16 -7.13 6.98 1.77
CA ALA A 16 -8.17 5.97 1.98
C ALA A 16 -8.65 5.36 0.65
N LEU A 17 -8.82 6.18 -0.39
CA LEU A 17 -9.18 5.69 -1.72
C LEU A 17 -8.09 4.78 -2.30
N LEU A 18 -6.81 5.13 -2.09
CA LEU A 18 -5.69 4.28 -2.52
C LEU A 18 -5.62 2.96 -1.73
N ALA A 19 -5.93 2.99 -0.43
CA ALA A 19 -5.98 1.78 0.39
C ALA A 19 -7.12 0.83 -0.04
N GLU A 20 -8.27 1.37 -0.44
CA GLU A 20 -9.35 0.58 -1.06
C GLU A 20 -8.91 0.00 -2.41
N ASP A 21 -8.25 0.82 -3.24
CA ASP A 21 -7.89 0.48 -4.62
C ASP A 21 -7.01 -0.78 -4.73
N VAL A 22 -6.15 -1.05 -3.74
CA VAL A 22 -5.30 -2.27 -3.70
C VAL A 22 -6.11 -3.55 -3.74
N TYR A 23 -7.32 -3.57 -3.19
CA TYR A 23 -8.18 -4.75 -3.18
C TYR A 23 -8.74 -5.11 -4.57
N LYS A 24 -8.63 -4.23 -5.55
CA LYS A 24 -9.05 -4.52 -6.93
C LYS A 24 -8.13 -5.58 -7.54
N LYS A 25 -8.73 -6.64 -8.07
CA LYS A 25 -8.02 -7.77 -8.68
C LYS A 25 -7.23 -7.38 -9.92
N ASP A 26 -7.82 -6.52 -10.74
CA ASP A 26 -7.26 -6.12 -12.02
C ASP A 26 -6.51 -4.80 -11.88
N ILE A 27 -5.24 -4.82 -12.25
CA ILE A 27 -4.36 -3.64 -12.19
C ILE A 27 -4.81 -2.54 -13.15
N ASP A 28 -5.44 -2.91 -14.26
CA ASP A 28 -5.89 -1.93 -15.26
C ASP A 28 -7.06 -1.07 -14.73
N ASN A 29 -7.70 -1.52 -13.66
CA ASN A 29 -8.77 -0.81 -12.96
C ASN A 29 -8.30 -0.05 -11.71
N ARG A 30 -6.98 -0.06 -11.45
CA ARG A 30 -6.36 0.62 -10.32
C ARG A 30 -6.01 2.07 -10.65
N GLY A 31 -6.04 2.90 -9.62
CA GLY A 31 -5.77 4.33 -9.70
C GLY A 31 -6.99 5.19 -9.40
N VAL A 32 -6.73 6.35 -8.81
CA VAL A 32 -7.76 7.28 -8.33
C VAL A 32 -7.17 8.68 -8.20
N ASN A 33 -7.93 9.73 -8.55
CA ASN A 33 -7.50 11.13 -8.41
C ASN A 33 -6.12 11.44 -9.04
N GLY A 34 -5.82 10.84 -10.19
CA GLY A 34 -4.54 11.01 -10.90
C GLY A 34 -3.36 10.26 -10.28
N TRP A 35 -3.58 9.48 -9.23
CA TRP A 35 -2.65 8.45 -8.80
C TRP A 35 -2.79 7.24 -9.70
N GLU A 36 -1.71 6.88 -10.35
CA GLU A 36 -1.63 5.75 -11.27
C GLU A 36 -0.69 4.69 -10.70
N PRO A 37 -1.00 3.39 -10.88
CA PRO A 37 -0.12 2.32 -10.45
C PRO A 37 1.22 2.43 -11.18
N ASP A 38 2.31 2.40 -10.42
CA ASP A 38 3.64 2.32 -11.00
C ASP A 38 3.87 0.91 -11.57
N VAL A 39 3.71 0.80 -12.88
CA VAL A 39 3.85 -0.45 -13.62
C VAL A 39 5.33 -0.88 -13.74
N ILE A 40 6.28 0.04 -13.51
CA ILE A 40 7.72 -0.19 -13.73
C ILE A 40 8.33 -0.96 -12.54
N THR A 41 7.84 -0.75 -11.31
CA THR A 41 8.36 -1.44 -10.13
C THR A 41 7.85 -2.85 -9.93
N GLY A 42 7.07 -3.38 -10.89
CA GLY A 42 6.54 -4.74 -10.81
C GLY A 42 5.61 -4.85 -9.62
N THR A 43 4.34 -4.50 -9.81
CA THR A 43 3.29 -4.86 -8.87
C THR A 43 3.37 -6.35 -8.61
N ALA A 44 3.87 -6.72 -7.45
CA ALA A 44 3.78 -8.07 -6.91
C ALA A 44 2.30 -8.32 -6.60
N ASN A 45 1.49 -8.47 -7.64
CA ASN A 45 0.11 -8.93 -7.55
C ASN A 45 0.14 -10.42 -7.22
N ASN A 46 0.57 -10.74 -6.01
CA ASN A 46 0.52 -12.09 -5.48
C ASN A 46 -0.80 -12.27 -4.73
N PHE A 47 -1.92 -12.12 -5.43
CA PHE A 47 -3.23 -12.51 -4.88
C PHE A 47 -3.19 -13.94 -4.32
N ASP A 48 -2.40 -14.81 -4.95
CA ASP A 48 -2.19 -16.20 -4.52
C ASP A 48 -1.36 -16.33 -3.23
N SER A 49 -0.53 -15.35 -2.86
CA SER A 49 0.23 -15.36 -1.60
C SER A 49 -0.49 -14.67 -0.44
N GLY A 50 -1.68 -14.11 -0.67
CA GLY A 50 -2.44 -13.33 0.31
C GLY A 50 -1.88 -11.94 0.61
N LEU A 51 -0.74 -11.56 0.03
CA LEU A 51 -0.11 -10.24 0.21
C LEU A 51 -0.30 -9.40 -1.06
N GLN A 52 -0.97 -8.26 -0.93
CA GLN A 52 -1.20 -7.33 -2.03
C GLN A 52 -0.57 -5.98 -1.71
N ILE A 53 0.34 -5.53 -2.56
CA ILE A 53 1.06 -4.27 -2.43
C ILE A 53 0.98 -3.54 -3.76
N GLN A 54 0.70 -2.24 -3.69
CA GLN A 54 0.66 -1.37 -4.86
C GLN A 54 1.43 -0.08 -4.59
N ASN A 55 2.28 0.28 -5.54
CA ASN A 55 2.95 1.58 -5.58
C ASN A 55 2.17 2.50 -6.50
N TYR A 56 1.94 3.75 -6.09
CA TYR A 56 1.30 4.77 -6.92
C TYR A 56 2.19 5.99 -7.10
N GLN A 57 2.10 6.57 -8.30
CA GLN A 57 2.73 7.83 -8.67
C GLN A 57 1.66 8.81 -9.15
N ASN A 58 1.92 10.10 -9.00
CA ASN A 58 1.01 11.14 -9.47
C ASN A 58 1.81 12.35 -9.95
N ALA A 59 1.61 12.76 -11.21
CA ALA A 59 2.34 13.87 -11.82
C ALA A 59 2.09 15.23 -11.13
N THR A 60 0.94 15.38 -10.46
CA THR A 60 0.63 16.57 -9.64
C THR A 60 1.25 16.48 -8.25
N HIS A 61 1.76 15.31 -7.84
CA HIS A 61 2.51 15.10 -6.60
C HIS A 61 3.90 14.54 -6.89
N PRO A 62 4.74 15.22 -7.71
CA PRO A 62 5.95 14.64 -8.30
C PRO A 62 7.05 14.25 -7.29
N ASN A 63 6.94 14.71 -6.04
CA ASN A 63 7.87 14.41 -4.96
C ASN A 63 7.30 13.41 -3.93
N HIS A 64 6.20 12.72 -4.28
CA HIS A 64 5.55 11.76 -3.42
C HIS A 64 5.41 10.41 -4.11
N THR A 65 5.60 9.35 -3.33
CA THR A 65 5.25 7.98 -3.69
C THR A 65 4.31 7.45 -2.62
N VAL A 66 3.22 6.82 -3.02
CA VAL A 66 2.31 6.14 -2.09
C VAL A 66 2.50 4.64 -2.26
N ILE A 67 2.73 3.95 -1.15
CA ILE A 67 2.75 2.49 -1.09
C ILE A 67 1.53 2.08 -0.27
N ALA A 68 0.59 1.42 -0.93
CA ALA A 68 -0.60 0.90 -0.28
C ALA A 68 -0.47 -0.62 -0.15
N ILE A 69 -0.80 -1.13 1.04
CA ILE A 69 -0.71 -2.53 1.40
C ILE A 69 -2.12 -2.96 1.81
N ALA A 70 -2.67 -3.97 1.15
CA ALA A 70 -3.96 -4.52 1.57
C ALA A 70 -3.83 -5.11 2.97
N GLY A 71 -4.88 -4.93 3.77
CA GLY A 71 -5.02 -5.63 5.04
C GLY A 71 -5.47 -7.07 4.82
N THR A 72 -6.55 -7.46 5.51
CA THR A 72 -7.18 -8.77 5.33
C THR A 72 -8.32 -8.71 4.31
N ASN A 73 -8.65 -9.86 3.70
CA ASN A 73 -9.86 -10.05 2.90
C ASN A 73 -11.09 -10.42 3.77
N GLY A 74 -10.90 -10.64 5.07
CA GLY A 74 -11.95 -11.01 6.02
C GLY A 74 -11.57 -10.67 7.46
N LEU A 75 -12.45 -9.95 8.16
CA LEU A 75 -12.21 -9.53 9.55
C LEU A 75 -12.42 -10.65 10.57
N ASN A 76 -13.00 -11.78 10.16
CA ASN A 76 -13.36 -12.88 11.06
C ASN A 76 -12.22 -13.85 11.36
N ASP A 77 -11.12 -13.81 10.59
CA ASP A 77 -10.00 -14.75 10.69
C ASP A 77 -8.74 -14.06 11.22
N TRP A 78 -8.88 -13.02 12.05
CA TRP A 78 -7.76 -12.17 12.47
C TRP A 78 -6.72 -12.95 13.32
N ASP A 79 -7.18 -13.96 14.06
CA ASP A 79 -6.40 -14.89 14.87
C ASP A 79 -5.55 -15.85 14.02
N ASP A 80 -6.02 -16.20 12.82
CA ASP A 80 -5.24 -16.96 11.83
C ASP A 80 -4.28 -16.07 11.03
N ASN A 81 -4.59 -14.78 10.89
CA ASN A 81 -3.82 -13.83 10.09
C ASN A 81 -2.63 -13.20 10.83
N VAL A 82 -2.60 -13.25 12.17
CA VAL A 82 -1.55 -12.61 12.98
C VAL A 82 -0.76 -13.67 13.75
N SER A 83 0.43 -14.01 13.26
CA SER A 83 1.38 -14.80 14.03
C SER A 83 2.19 -13.91 14.97
N PHE A 84 1.78 -13.82 16.23
CA PHE A 84 2.66 -13.34 17.27
C PHE A 84 3.62 -14.47 17.65
N ILE A 85 4.79 -14.52 17.01
CA ILE A 85 5.90 -15.30 17.55
C ILE A 85 6.40 -14.51 18.77
N THR A 86 5.81 -14.79 19.94
CA THR A 86 6.45 -14.41 21.21
C THR A 86 7.66 -15.31 21.37
N GLY A 87 8.78 -14.91 20.76
CA GLY A 87 10.06 -15.51 21.08
C GLY A 87 10.29 -15.34 22.57
N GLY A 88 10.06 -16.40 23.34
CA GLY A 88 10.66 -16.47 24.66
C GLY A 88 12.15 -16.28 24.43
N LEU A 89 12.74 -15.28 25.08
CA LEU A 89 14.19 -15.16 25.21
C LEU A 89 14.68 -16.34 26.05
N SER A 90 14.55 -17.56 25.56
CA SER A 90 15.15 -18.73 26.18
C SER A 90 16.63 -18.71 25.81
N GLU A 91 17.41 -18.21 26.75
CA GLU A 91 18.85 -18.41 26.97
C GLU A 91 19.64 -18.81 25.72
N GLN A 92 20.34 -17.82 25.14
CA GLN A 92 21.50 -18.07 24.30
C GLN A 92 22.53 -18.82 25.18
N PHE A 93 22.66 -20.13 24.97
CA PHE A 93 23.74 -20.96 25.54
C PHE A 93 25.04 -20.76 24.75
#